data_AF-A0ABD3QT66-F1
#
_entry.id   AF-A0ABD3QT66-F1
#
_cell.length_a   1.000
_cell.length_b   1.000
_cell.length_c   1.000
_cell.angle_alpha   90.00
_cell.angle_beta   90.00
_cell.angle_gamma   90.00
#
_symmetry.space_group_name_H-M   'P 1'
#
loop_
_entity.id
_entity.type
_entity.pdbx_description
1 polymer ?
#
loop_
_entity_poly.entity_id
_entity_poly.type
_entity_poly.pdbx_seq_one_letter_code
_entity_poly.pdbx_strand_id
1 'polypeptide(L)'
;MFNSVFFLAYGILSFFVCSASAFLPINNKMQPPGSSVTMAQQQEDALSSSSSQKSNGPPFQLQRIDHVVIRCANFAPMFDFYHRILGCTVDEPTQDHLNRFGGALTHLRAGNCYIDLLAYDPDHLSNDGRNAITRFHAGGQGIASGVMEDVQFSSDTSTMDHLCLRVEPFDEQRMLEYLEKENVSIAASGGDRLGADGVGKSIYVRDPEGNVIELKGPPNAGPGRNTGDDAKSEEKHISAEKKTVGGNKSMSSDNAPLAEANEESDVPATPCIRICRYNASFHNGQVCIGCYREAYEIQSWQSMTALEKSMTLLDAIDRCEDNNNTFDGAISKDELIQQYKHWERLSRRTS
;
A
#
# COMPACT_ATOMS: atom_id res chain seq x y z
N MET A 1 36.82 60.50 21.28
CA MET A 1 35.78 61.56 21.35
C MET A 1 34.63 61.07 20.48
N PHE A 2 33.60 60.43 21.09
CA PHE A 2 32.21 60.94 21.27
C PHE A 2 31.58 61.36 19.92
N ASN A 3 30.46 60.86 19.40
CA ASN A 3 29.12 60.50 19.93
C ASN A 3 28.28 60.04 18.69
N SER A 4 27.06 59.49 18.69
CA SER A 4 26.05 59.09 19.67
C SER A 4 24.96 58.29 18.93
N VAL A 5 24.31 57.41 19.69
CA VAL A 5 23.03 56.71 19.47
C VAL A 5 21.85 57.70 19.38
N PHE A 6 20.77 57.38 18.65
CA PHE A 6 19.39 57.65 19.12
C PHE A 6 18.31 56.81 18.41
N PHE A 7 17.60 56.03 19.22
CA PHE A 7 16.29 55.41 19.00
C PHE A 7 15.18 56.46 19.13
N LEU A 8 14.05 56.29 18.44
CA LEU A 8 12.80 56.96 18.80
C LEU A 8 11.61 56.03 18.55
N ALA A 9 11.04 55.55 19.66
CA ALA A 9 9.70 55.01 19.79
C ALA A 9 8.73 56.15 20.12
N TYR A 10 7.47 56.08 19.69
CA TYR A 10 6.27 56.52 20.44
C TYR A 10 5.01 56.18 19.63
N GLY A 11 4.08 55.45 20.27
CA GLY A 11 2.72 55.21 19.77
C GLY A 11 1.84 54.80 20.96
N ILE A 12 0.87 55.65 21.28
CA ILE A 12 0.17 55.77 22.55
C ILE A 12 -1.16 54.99 22.56
N LEU A 13 -1.37 54.24 23.66
CA LEU A 13 -2.58 53.96 24.46
C LEU A 13 -3.98 54.45 23.97
N SER A 14 -4.99 53.56 23.97
CA SER A 14 -6.19 53.67 24.85
C SER A 14 -7.24 52.55 24.67
N PHE A 15 -7.69 52.03 25.81
CA PHE A 15 -8.88 51.21 26.07
C PHE A 15 -10.18 52.04 25.96
N PHE A 16 -11.33 51.41 25.67
CA PHE A 16 -12.60 51.44 26.45
C PHE A 16 -13.68 50.59 25.73
N VAL A 17 -14.13 49.46 26.29
CA VAL A 17 -15.37 49.18 27.06
C VAL A 17 -16.69 49.07 26.25
N CYS A 18 -17.34 47.94 26.52
CA CYS A 18 -18.67 47.43 26.20
C CYS A 18 -19.85 48.43 26.35
N SER A 19 -20.88 48.27 25.51
CA SER A 19 -22.26 48.53 25.93
C SER A 19 -23.28 47.75 25.11
N ALA A 20 -24.25 47.16 25.83
CA ALA A 20 -25.39 46.43 25.32
C ALA A 20 -26.53 47.39 24.92
N SER A 21 -27.42 46.94 24.03
CA SER A 21 -28.90 46.98 24.15
C SER A 21 -29.57 46.92 22.78
N ALA A 22 -30.46 45.94 22.57
CA ALA A 22 -31.88 46.20 22.29
C ALA A 22 -32.62 44.88 22.01
N PHE A 23 -33.72 44.70 22.72
CA PHE A 23 -34.63 43.58 22.71
C PHE A 23 -35.87 43.91 21.85
N LEU A 24 -36.48 42.85 21.27
CA LEU A 24 -37.87 42.66 20.79
C LEU A 24 -38.19 42.87 19.29
N PRO A 25 -39.22 42.18 18.72
CA PRO A 25 -39.96 41.01 19.22
C PRO A 25 -39.98 39.80 18.26
N ILE A 26 -40.22 38.64 18.86
CA ILE A 26 -40.55 37.36 18.22
C ILE A 26 -41.94 37.48 17.59
N ASN A 27 -42.08 37.17 16.30
CA ASN A 27 -43.36 36.91 15.68
C ASN A 27 -43.37 35.48 15.12
N ASN A 28 -44.00 34.58 15.88
CA ASN A 28 -44.23 33.19 15.50
C ASN A 28 -45.28 33.15 14.37
N LYS A 29 -44.86 32.69 13.19
CA LYS A 29 -45.76 31.97 12.27
C LYS A 29 -45.15 30.60 11.99
N MET A 30 -45.77 29.59 12.60
CA MET A 30 -45.54 28.17 12.33
C MET A 30 -45.76 27.89 10.83
N GLN A 31 -44.75 27.33 10.16
CA GLN A 31 -44.89 26.57 8.93
C GLN A 31 -44.83 25.07 9.27
N PRO A 32 -45.61 24.22 8.57
CA PRO A 32 -45.66 22.78 8.83
C PRO A 32 -44.34 22.08 8.41
N PRO A 33 -44.01 20.91 8.99
CA PRO A 33 -42.73 20.25 8.78
C PRO A 33 -42.68 19.62 7.39
N GLY A 34 -42.05 20.30 6.44
CA GLY A 34 -41.63 19.74 5.16
C GLY A 34 -40.27 19.06 5.32
N SER A 35 -40.24 17.76 5.04
CA SER A 35 -39.09 16.95 4.56
C SER A 35 -37.70 17.54 4.77
N SER A 36 -36.89 16.90 5.63
CA SER A 36 -35.47 17.21 5.78
C SER A 36 -34.72 16.94 4.48
N VAL A 37 -34.64 17.96 3.63
CA VAL A 37 -33.71 18.01 2.50
C VAL A 37 -32.32 17.99 3.11
N THR A 38 -31.51 16.99 2.75
CA THR A 38 -30.14 16.88 3.26
C THR A 38 -29.33 18.10 2.84
N MET A 39 -28.38 18.55 3.66
CA MET A 39 -27.48 19.68 3.34
C MET A 39 -26.80 19.51 1.96
N ALA A 40 -26.59 18.26 1.51
CA ALA A 40 -26.08 17.94 0.17
C ALA A 40 -27.03 18.39 -0.96
N GLN A 41 -28.35 18.17 -0.82
CA GLN A 41 -29.34 18.61 -1.81
C GLN A 41 -29.53 20.13 -1.84
N GLN A 42 -29.43 20.80 -0.68
CA GLN A 42 -29.47 22.27 -0.65
C GLN A 42 -28.28 22.91 -1.37
N GLN A 43 -27.12 22.22 -1.41
CA GLN A 43 -25.93 22.67 -2.10
C GLN A 43 -26.04 22.50 -3.62
N GLU A 44 -26.67 21.41 -4.09
CA GLU A 44 -26.98 21.20 -5.52
C GLU A 44 -27.92 22.28 -6.08
N ASP A 45 -28.93 22.67 -5.30
CA ASP A 45 -29.90 23.70 -5.68
C ASP A 45 -29.27 25.11 -5.71
N ALA A 46 -28.38 25.44 -4.79
CA ALA A 46 -27.68 26.74 -4.76
C ALA A 46 -26.77 26.94 -6.00
N LEU A 47 -26.11 25.87 -6.47
CA LEU A 47 -25.27 25.85 -7.68
C LEU A 47 -26.08 25.92 -8.99
N SER A 48 -27.40 25.73 -8.95
CA SER A 48 -28.28 25.78 -10.13
C SER A 48 -28.67 27.20 -10.57
N SER A 49 -28.42 28.21 -9.74
CA SER A 49 -28.87 29.60 -9.93
C SER A 49 -27.95 30.46 -10.81
N SER A 50 -26.83 29.93 -11.32
CA SER A 50 -26.00 30.61 -12.32
C SER A 50 -26.29 30.04 -13.71
N SER A 51 -26.72 30.90 -14.64
CA SER A 51 -27.04 30.54 -16.02
C SER A 51 -25.79 30.27 -16.88
N SER A 52 -24.87 29.44 -16.39
CA SER A 52 -23.84 28.83 -17.20
C SER A 52 -24.45 27.60 -17.86
N GLN A 53 -24.30 27.46 -19.18
CA GLN A 53 -24.74 26.26 -19.87
C GLN A 53 -24.05 25.05 -19.26
N LYS A 54 -24.78 24.27 -18.46
CA LYS A 54 -24.28 23.01 -17.92
C LYS A 54 -24.00 22.09 -19.10
N SER A 55 -22.79 21.55 -19.16
CA SER A 55 -22.43 20.52 -20.15
C SER A 55 -23.38 19.32 -20.01
N ASN A 56 -23.57 18.55 -21.09
CA ASN A 56 -24.42 17.35 -21.12
C ASN A 56 -23.83 16.16 -20.32
N GLY A 57 -23.04 16.43 -19.28
CA GLY A 57 -22.18 15.47 -18.61
C GLY A 57 -20.83 15.28 -19.31
N PRO A 58 -19.93 14.49 -18.71
CA PRO A 58 -18.64 14.17 -19.31
C PRO A 58 -18.85 13.32 -20.58
N PRO A 59 -18.16 13.62 -21.70
CA PRO A 59 -18.23 12.80 -22.92
C PRO A 59 -17.37 11.52 -22.81
N PHE A 60 -17.13 11.03 -21.59
CA PHE A 60 -16.30 9.88 -21.27
C PHE A 60 -16.75 9.24 -19.96
N GLN A 61 -16.43 7.96 -19.77
CA GLN A 61 -16.70 7.21 -18.55
C GLN A 61 -15.39 6.75 -17.91
N LEU A 62 -15.22 7.04 -16.62
CA LEU A 62 -14.09 6.54 -15.84
C LEU A 62 -14.20 5.02 -15.69
N GLN A 63 -13.10 4.30 -15.95
CA GLN A 63 -13.03 2.85 -15.81
C GLN A 63 -12.38 2.43 -14.49
N ARG A 64 -11.21 3.01 -14.21
CA ARG A 64 -10.40 2.80 -13.00
C ARG A 64 -9.35 3.90 -12.90
N ILE A 65 -8.64 3.95 -11.77
CA ILE A 65 -7.33 4.60 -11.72
C ILE A 65 -6.38 3.73 -12.52
N ASP A 66 -5.70 4.30 -13.51
CA ASP A 66 -4.72 3.56 -14.30
C ASP A 66 -3.35 3.57 -13.63
N HIS A 67 -2.88 4.76 -13.24
CA HIS A 67 -1.61 4.93 -12.55
C HIS A 67 -1.58 6.17 -11.66
N VAL A 68 -0.63 6.19 -10.73
CA VAL A 68 -0.26 7.36 -9.92
C VAL A 68 1.24 7.59 -10.07
N VAL A 69 1.67 8.85 -10.11
CA VAL A 69 3.09 9.20 -10.20
C VAL A 69 3.56 9.80 -8.88
N ILE A 70 4.56 9.16 -8.27
CA ILE A 70 5.21 9.62 -7.05
C ILE A 70 6.56 10.22 -7.45
N ARG A 71 6.79 11.47 -7.05
CA ARG A 71 8.09 12.10 -7.22
C ARG A 71 8.99 11.63 -6.09
N CYS A 72 10.20 11.19 -6.40
CA CYS A 72 11.16 10.74 -5.38
C CYS A 72 12.48 11.52 -5.48
N ALA A 73 12.97 12.01 -4.35
CA ALA A 73 14.27 12.65 -4.20
C ALA A 73 15.41 11.62 -4.12
N ASN A 74 15.16 10.44 -3.51
CA ASN A 74 16.14 9.37 -3.38
C ASN A 74 15.56 8.08 -3.98
N PHE A 75 16.04 7.73 -5.17
CA PHE A 75 15.40 6.70 -5.99
C PHE A 75 15.56 5.30 -5.40
N ALA A 76 16.78 4.93 -4.98
CA ALA A 76 17.08 3.58 -4.53
C ALA A 76 16.21 3.08 -3.35
N PRO A 77 16.06 3.80 -2.22
CA PRO A 77 15.21 3.36 -1.12
C PRO A 77 13.73 3.38 -1.48
N MET A 78 13.29 4.36 -2.28
CA MET A 78 11.91 4.41 -2.78
C MET A 78 11.59 3.21 -3.66
N PHE A 79 12.47 2.89 -4.61
CA PHE A 79 12.33 1.70 -5.46
C PHE A 79 12.30 0.42 -4.64
N ASP A 80 13.24 0.23 -3.69
CA ASP A 80 13.24 -0.95 -2.82
C ASP A 80 11.93 -1.09 -2.02
N PHE A 81 11.43 0.02 -1.48
CA PHE A 81 10.17 0.03 -0.73
C PHE A 81 8.98 -0.40 -1.60
N TYR A 82 8.77 0.22 -2.76
CA TYR A 82 7.61 -0.12 -3.59
C TYR A 82 7.77 -1.49 -4.28
N HIS A 83 8.96 -1.84 -4.74
CA HIS A 83 9.21 -3.08 -5.47
C HIS A 83 9.35 -4.30 -4.53
N ARG A 84 10.31 -4.27 -3.61
CA ARG A 84 10.64 -5.43 -2.77
C ARG A 84 9.73 -5.53 -1.55
N ILE A 85 9.52 -4.42 -0.84
CA ILE A 85 8.78 -4.45 0.43
C ILE A 85 7.27 -4.57 0.19
N LEU A 86 6.70 -3.70 -0.65
CA LEU A 86 5.27 -3.73 -1.00
C LEU A 86 4.93 -4.74 -2.11
N GLY A 87 5.94 -5.28 -2.81
CA GLY A 87 5.74 -6.34 -3.81
C GLY A 87 5.24 -5.86 -5.16
N CYS A 88 5.36 -4.56 -5.51
CA CYS A 88 5.07 -4.11 -6.87
C CYS A 88 6.06 -4.75 -7.84
N THR A 89 5.65 -5.05 -9.07
CA THR A 89 6.50 -5.77 -10.03
C THR A 89 6.97 -4.87 -11.17
N VAL A 90 8.01 -5.29 -11.88
CA VAL A 90 8.42 -4.66 -13.15
C VAL A 90 7.86 -5.53 -14.26
N ASP A 91 7.14 -4.93 -15.22
CA ASP A 91 6.62 -5.65 -16.37
C ASP A 91 7.75 -5.89 -17.38
N GLU A 92 8.36 -7.08 -17.34
CA GLU A 92 9.35 -7.54 -18.31
C GLU A 92 8.64 -8.36 -19.40
N PRO A 93 8.45 -7.77 -20.60
CA PRO A 93 9.50 -7.94 -21.59
C PRO A 93 9.95 -6.64 -22.26
N THR A 94 9.41 -5.49 -21.86
CA THR A 94 9.82 -4.17 -22.38
C THR A 94 10.80 -3.55 -21.39
N GLN A 95 12.10 -3.56 -21.73
CA GLN A 95 13.13 -2.80 -20.98
C GLN A 95 12.78 -1.31 -20.80
N ASP A 96 11.75 -0.84 -21.52
CA ASP A 96 11.11 0.45 -21.40
C ASP A 96 10.27 0.67 -20.12
N HIS A 97 10.24 -0.20 -19.11
CA HIS A 97 9.55 0.10 -17.84
C HIS A 97 10.46 0.55 -16.70
N LEU A 98 11.74 0.19 -16.74
CA LEU A 98 12.69 0.49 -15.67
C LEU A 98 13.66 1.59 -16.13
N ASN A 99 13.85 2.62 -15.30
CA ASN A 99 14.84 3.68 -15.51
C ASN A 99 14.73 4.36 -16.89
N ARG A 100 13.50 4.56 -17.37
CA ARG A 100 13.23 5.21 -18.67
C ARG A 100 13.79 6.61 -18.69
N PHE A 101 14.10 7.06 -19.90
CA PHE A 101 14.63 8.39 -20.14
C PHE A 101 15.85 8.66 -19.26
N GLY A 102 16.77 7.69 -19.20
CA GLY A 102 18.03 7.86 -18.47
C GLY A 102 17.88 7.87 -16.94
N GLY A 103 16.94 7.10 -16.39
CA GLY A 103 16.66 6.98 -14.96
C GLY A 103 15.49 7.81 -14.44
N ALA A 104 14.88 8.65 -15.28
CA ALA A 104 13.86 9.59 -14.83
C ALA A 104 12.56 8.93 -14.39
N LEU A 105 12.14 7.84 -15.05
CA LEU A 105 10.82 7.26 -14.83
C LEU A 105 10.89 5.74 -14.74
N THR A 106 10.33 5.19 -13.67
CA THR A 106 10.21 3.75 -13.47
C THR A 106 8.75 3.40 -13.19
N HIS A 107 8.19 2.48 -13.98
CA HIS A 107 6.82 1.98 -13.85
C HIS A 107 6.82 0.73 -12.96
N LEU A 108 6.08 0.77 -11.84
CA LEU A 108 5.89 -0.39 -10.95
C LEU A 108 4.44 -0.87 -10.97
N ARG A 109 4.25 -2.13 -11.33
CA ARG A 109 2.98 -2.82 -11.43
C ARG A 109 2.43 -3.14 -10.04
N ALA A 110 1.31 -2.52 -9.69
CA ALA A 110 0.56 -2.72 -8.44
C ALA A 110 -0.82 -3.31 -8.76
N GLY A 111 -0.89 -4.64 -8.86
CA GLY A 111 -2.10 -5.33 -9.32
C GLY A 111 -2.49 -4.89 -10.74
N ASN A 112 -3.68 -4.29 -10.90
CA ASN A 112 -4.16 -3.81 -12.20
C ASN A 112 -3.80 -2.34 -12.50
N CYS A 113 -3.04 -1.67 -11.63
CA CYS A 113 -2.62 -0.27 -11.78
C CYS A 113 -1.08 -0.13 -11.82
N TYR A 114 -0.55 1.03 -12.22
CA TYR A 114 0.86 1.38 -11.98
C TYR A 114 1.03 2.37 -10.81
N ILE A 115 2.15 2.23 -10.11
CA ILE A 115 2.77 3.28 -9.31
C ILE A 115 4.07 3.64 -10.03
N ASP A 116 4.13 4.85 -10.57
CA ASP A 116 5.28 5.35 -11.29
C ASP A 116 6.18 6.15 -10.34
N LEU A 117 7.46 5.86 -10.34
CA LEU A 117 8.48 6.65 -9.64
C LEU A 117 9.12 7.61 -10.63
N LEU A 118 8.89 8.91 -10.44
CA LEU A 118 9.55 10.00 -11.16
C LEU A 118 10.75 10.49 -10.34
N ALA A 119 11.95 10.11 -10.75
CA ALA A 119 13.19 10.35 -10.01
C ALA A 119 13.72 11.77 -10.19
N TYR A 120 14.03 12.41 -9.07
CA TYR A 120 14.80 13.65 -8.95
C TYR A 120 16.10 13.41 -8.18
N ASP A 121 16.65 12.21 -8.29
CA ASP A 121 17.87 11.80 -7.63
C ASP A 121 19.08 12.04 -8.57
N PRO A 122 19.96 13.01 -8.28
CA PRO A 122 21.08 13.34 -9.16
C PRO A 122 22.11 12.22 -9.29
N ASP A 123 22.21 11.33 -8.29
CA ASP A 123 23.14 10.20 -8.26
C ASP A 123 22.57 9.00 -9.05
N HIS A 124 21.25 8.91 -9.16
CA HIS A 124 20.57 7.93 -9.99
C HIS A 124 20.48 8.33 -11.47
N LEU A 125 20.27 9.63 -11.74
CA LEU A 125 20.00 10.11 -13.10
C LEU A 125 21.27 10.24 -13.94
N SER A 126 21.19 9.71 -15.17
CA SER A 126 22.13 10.08 -16.24
C SER A 126 21.96 11.54 -16.68
N ASN A 127 22.88 12.06 -17.49
CA ASN A 127 22.74 13.39 -18.08
C ASN A 127 21.43 13.53 -18.90
N ASP A 128 21.05 12.48 -19.63
CA ASP A 128 19.78 12.46 -20.37
C ASP A 128 18.58 12.47 -19.43
N GLY A 129 18.68 11.79 -18.29
CA GLY A 129 17.67 11.81 -17.23
C GLY A 129 17.47 13.19 -16.63
N ARG A 130 18.56 13.87 -16.26
CA ARG A 130 18.51 15.26 -15.76
C ARG A 130 17.86 16.19 -16.78
N ASN A 131 18.14 16.01 -18.08
CA ASN A 131 17.49 16.78 -19.13
C ASN A 131 16.02 16.41 -19.33
N ALA A 132 15.65 15.13 -19.17
CA ALA A 132 14.29 14.65 -19.35
C ALA A 132 13.35 15.16 -18.27
N ILE A 133 13.77 15.13 -17.00
CA ILE A 133 12.92 15.55 -15.87
C ILE A 133 12.53 17.02 -15.93
N THR A 134 13.33 17.90 -16.54
CA THR A 134 12.97 19.31 -16.78
C THR A 134 11.75 19.50 -17.71
N ARG A 135 11.31 18.41 -18.36
CA ARG A 135 10.18 18.39 -19.30
C ARG A 135 8.99 17.59 -18.76
N PHE A 136 9.17 16.82 -17.68
CA PHE A 136 8.15 15.93 -17.12
C PHE A 136 7.36 16.60 -16.00
N HIS A 137 6.41 17.45 -16.38
CA HIS A 137 5.69 18.33 -15.45
C HIS A 137 4.17 18.33 -15.66
N ALA A 138 3.58 17.16 -15.92
CA ALA A 138 2.12 17.05 -16.06
C ALA A 138 1.36 17.40 -14.76
N GLY A 139 2.02 17.31 -13.60
CA GLY A 139 1.41 17.51 -12.27
C GLY A 139 1.60 18.90 -11.62
N GLY A 140 2.24 19.88 -12.28
CA GLY A 140 2.42 21.23 -11.71
C GLY A 140 3.83 21.80 -11.88
N GLN A 141 4.20 22.80 -11.05
CA GLN A 141 5.49 23.48 -11.15
C GLN A 141 6.61 22.44 -11.12
N GLY A 142 7.16 22.24 -12.29
CA GLY A 142 8.33 21.44 -12.47
C GLY A 142 9.55 22.08 -11.89
N ILE A 143 10.65 21.93 -12.60
CA ILE A 143 11.86 22.66 -12.28
C ILE A 143 11.74 24.06 -12.90
N ALA A 144 11.08 24.99 -12.20
CA ALA A 144 10.75 26.32 -12.73
C ALA A 144 11.98 27.10 -13.22
N SER A 145 13.16 26.93 -12.61
CA SER A 145 14.41 27.55 -13.07
C SER A 145 15.38 26.59 -13.80
N GLY A 146 14.97 25.33 -14.00
CA GLY A 146 15.74 24.31 -14.71
C GLY A 146 16.80 23.57 -13.86
N VAL A 147 16.94 23.89 -12.56
CA VAL A 147 17.81 23.19 -11.59
C VAL A 147 17.02 22.38 -10.55
N MET A 148 17.34 21.09 -10.40
CA MET A 148 16.60 20.10 -9.59
C MET A 148 16.39 20.54 -8.14
N GLU A 149 17.29 21.34 -7.60
CA GLU A 149 17.29 21.87 -6.24
C GLU A 149 16.07 22.76 -5.93
N ASP A 150 15.37 23.25 -6.95
CA ASP A 150 14.12 24.02 -6.78
C ASP A 150 12.94 23.14 -6.30
N VAL A 151 13.03 21.82 -6.44
CA VAL A 151 11.95 20.91 -6.06
C VAL A 151 12.08 20.53 -4.60
N GLN A 152 11.13 20.98 -3.78
CA GLN A 152 11.03 20.57 -2.39
C GLN A 152 10.16 19.30 -2.26
N PHE A 153 10.73 18.30 -1.61
CA PHE A 153 10.05 17.05 -1.25
C PHE A 153 9.70 17.12 0.23
N SER A 154 8.41 17.12 0.54
CA SER A 154 7.93 17.01 1.90
C SER A 154 6.55 16.36 1.88
N SER A 155 6.43 15.24 2.58
CA SER A 155 5.13 14.60 2.83
C SER A 155 4.18 15.52 3.61
N ASP A 156 4.71 16.38 4.48
CA ASP A 156 3.92 17.26 5.34
C ASP A 156 3.27 18.42 4.59
N THR A 157 3.81 18.77 3.42
CA THR A 157 3.26 19.80 2.53
C THR A 157 2.64 19.22 1.26
N SER A 158 2.59 17.89 1.16
CA SER A 158 1.87 17.20 0.10
C SER A 158 0.37 17.48 0.19
N THR A 159 -0.27 17.65 -0.97
CA THR A 159 -1.74 17.78 -1.04
C THR A 159 -2.44 16.42 -0.95
N MET A 160 -1.71 15.33 -1.21
CA MET A 160 -2.22 13.97 -1.05
C MET A 160 -1.98 13.51 0.39
N ASP A 161 -3.06 13.13 1.07
CA ASP A 161 -3.00 12.60 2.45
C ASP A 161 -2.43 11.18 2.48
N HIS A 162 -3.02 10.25 1.71
CA HIS A 162 -2.53 8.88 1.57
C HIS A 162 -2.93 8.24 0.24
N LEU A 163 -2.19 7.21 -0.18
CA LEU A 163 -2.54 6.29 -1.27
C LEU A 163 -3.02 4.96 -0.67
N CYS A 164 -4.27 4.58 -0.98
CA CYS A 164 -4.84 3.32 -0.51
C CYS A 164 -4.67 2.19 -1.54
N LEU A 165 -4.04 1.10 -1.13
CA LEU A 165 -3.81 -0.11 -1.90
C LEU A 165 -4.63 -1.25 -1.32
N ARG A 166 -5.40 -1.90 -2.19
CA ARG A 166 -6.13 -3.12 -1.85
C ARG A 166 -5.17 -4.30 -1.83
N VAL A 167 -5.11 -5.02 -0.72
CA VAL A 167 -4.20 -6.17 -0.56
C VAL A 167 -4.95 -7.42 -0.09
N GLU A 168 -4.49 -8.58 -0.56
CA GLU A 168 -4.92 -9.89 -0.10
C GLU A 168 -3.76 -10.90 -0.18
N PRO A 169 -3.67 -11.87 0.75
CA PRO A 169 -4.49 -12.01 1.96
C PRO A 169 -4.20 -10.89 2.98
N PHE A 170 -5.15 -10.62 3.88
CA PHE A 170 -4.98 -9.64 4.95
C PHE A 170 -4.92 -10.34 6.32
N ASP A 171 -3.71 -10.70 6.72
CA ASP A 171 -3.39 -11.16 8.07
C ASP A 171 -2.66 -10.01 8.77
N GLU A 172 -3.40 -9.23 9.55
CA GLU A 172 -2.89 -8.01 10.17
C GLU A 172 -1.63 -8.27 10.99
N GLN A 173 -1.62 -9.34 11.79
CA GLN A 173 -0.49 -9.65 12.65
C GLN A 173 0.76 -10.00 11.83
N ARG A 174 0.64 -10.91 10.85
CA ARG A 174 1.78 -11.29 10.00
C ARG A 174 2.30 -10.12 9.18
N MET A 175 1.41 -9.25 8.70
CA MET A 175 1.79 -8.06 7.97
C MET A 175 2.57 -7.08 8.85
N LEU A 176 2.11 -6.82 10.09
CA LEU A 176 2.83 -5.95 11.03
C LEU A 176 4.22 -6.52 11.37
N GLU A 177 4.31 -7.82 11.68
CA GLU A 177 5.59 -8.49 11.96
C GLU A 177 6.57 -8.40 10.78
N TYR A 178 6.08 -8.58 9.54
CA TYR A 178 6.88 -8.41 8.33
C TYR A 178 7.35 -6.96 8.14
N LEU A 179 6.43 -5.99 8.24
CA LEU A 179 6.74 -4.57 8.04
C LEU A 179 7.73 -4.05 9.09
N GLU A 180 7.59 -4.47 10.35
CA GLU A 180 8.56 -4.16 11.42
C GLU A 180 9.94 -4.74 11.12
N LYS A 181 10.00 -6.00 10.65
CA LYS A 181 11.26 -6.65 10.27
C LYS A 181 11.96 -5.95 9.10
N GLU A 182 11.18 -5.41 8.17
CA GLU A 182 11.67 -4.60 7.06
C GLU A 182 11.98 -3.14 7.45
N ASN A 183 11.86 -2.77 8.73
CA ASN A 183 12.06 -1.43 9.27
C ASN A 183 11.14 -0.35 8.65
N VAL A 184 9.91 -0.74 8.28
CA VAL A 184 8.90 0.19 7.76
C VAL A 184 8.27 0.98 8.90
N SER A 185 8.06 2.28 8.70
CA SER A 185 7.36 3.13 9.67
C SER A 185 5.85 2.88 9.61
N ILE A 186 5.31 2.23 10.65
CA ILE A 186 3.86 2.00 10.80
C ILE A 186 3.23 3.21 11.50
N ALA A 187 2.31 3.89 10.82
CA ALA A 187 1.60 5.06 11.34
C ALA A 187 0.34 4.69 12.14
N ALA A 188 -0.40 3.65 11.71
CA ALA A 188 -1.59 3.15 12.39
C ALA A 188 -1.97 1.73 11.90
N SER A 189 -2.71 0.97 12.69
CA SER A 189 -3.29 -0.33 12.30
C SER A 189 -4.64 -0.61 13.00
N GLY A 190 -5.36 -1.66 12.57
CA GLY A 190 -6.52 -2.23 13.26
C GLY A 190 -7.88 -1.56 13.04
N GLY A 191 -7.90 -0.39 12.37
CA GLY A 191 -9.11 0.38 12.12
C GLY A 191 -9.94 -0.15 10.97
N ASP A 192 -11.28 -0.13 11.13
CA ASP A 192 -12.21 -0.35 10.02
C ASP A 192 -12.33 0.93 9.18
N ARG A 193 -12.10 0.82 7.88
CA ARG A 193 -12.11 1.92 6.91
C ARG A 193 -13.02 1.61 5.74
N LEU A 194 -13.86 2.58 5.38
CA LEU A 194 -14.69 2.51 4.19
C LEU A 194 -13.82 2.73 2.94
N GLY A 195 -13.78 1.75 2.05
CA GLY A 195 -13.16 1.87 0.73
C GLY A 195 -14.17 1.60 -0.41
N ALA A 196 -13.68 1.58 -1.65
CA ALA A 196 -14.51 1.38 -2.84
C ALA A 196 -15.35 0.09 -2.81
N ASP A 197 -14.79 -1.00 -2.26
CA ASP A 197 -15.48 -2.30 -2.15
C ASP A 197 -16.24 -2.49 -0.83
N GLY A 198 -16.23 -1.49 0.05
CA GLY A 198 -16.84 -1.54 1.39
C GLY A 198 -15.86 -1.40 2.55
N VAL A 199 -16.38 -1.58 3.76
CA VAL A 199 -15.65 -1.39 5.03
C VAL A 199 -14.73 -2.56 5.30
N GLY A 200 -13.44 -2.35 5.54
CA GLY A 200 -12.48 -3.40 5.90
C GLY A 200 -11.33 -2.89 6.76
N LYS A 201 -10.48 -3.79 7.24
CA LYS A 201 -9.30 -3.44 8.04
C LYS A 201 -8.20 -2.77 7.21
N SER A 202 -7.45 -1.88 7.85
CA SER A 202 -6.35 -1.15 7.22
C SER A 202 -5.12 -1.01 8.12
N ILE A 203 -3.95 -1.03 7.49
CA ILE A 203 -2.65 -0.64 8.07
C ILE A 203 -2.13 0.57 7.31
N TYR A 204 -1.67 1.60 8.00
CA TYR A 204 -1.04 2.78 7.42
C TYR A 204 0.46 2.71 7.66
N VAL A 205 1.25 2.82 6.60
CA VAL A 205 2.71 2.88 6.64
C VAL A 205 3.22 4.14 5.97
N ARG A 206 4.47 4.50 6.23
CA ARG A 206 5.16 5.56 5.49
C ARG A 206 6.24 4.96 4.60
N ASP A 207 6.30 5.47 3.37
CA ASP A 207 7.45 5.22 2.51
C ASP A 207 8.69 5.99 3.03
N PRO A 208 9.89 5.75 2.45
CA PRO A 208 11.12 6.40 2.90
C PRO A 208 11.11 7.94 2.85
N GLU A 209 10.22 8.55 2.07
CA GLU A 209 10.07 10.00 1.94
C GLU A 209 8.86 10.54 2.72
N GLY A 210 8.19 9.69 3.49
CA GLY A 210 7.13 10.06 4.42
C GLY A 210 5.71 10.01 3.86
N ASN A 211 5.51 9.68 2.57
CA ASN A 211 4.17 9.54 1.99
C ASN A 211 3.43 8.40 2.70
N VAL A 212 2.13 8.61 2.98
CA VAL A 212 1.33 7.61 3.68
C VAL A 212 0.72 6.64 2.68
N ILE A 213 0.95 5.35 2.91
CA ILE A 213 0.36 4.25 2.15
C ILE A 213 -0.58 3.48 3.08
N GLU A 214 -1.85 3.39 2.69
CA GLU A 214 -2.84 2.55 3.36
C GLU A 214 -2.88 1.18 2.67
N LEU A 215 -2.58 0.12 3.40
CA LEU A 215 -2.80 -1.26 2.98
C LEU A 215 -4.16 -1.70 3.52
N LYS A 216 -5.13 -1.90 2.64
CA LYS A 216 -6.51 -2.23 3.01
C LYS A 216 -6.89 -3.65 2.62
N GLY A 217 -7.38 -4.40 3.60
CA GLY A 217 -7.90 -5.75 3.44
C GLY A 217 -9.31 -5.79 2.83
N PRO A 218 -9.87 -7.01 2.70
CA PRO A 218 -11.20 -7.20 2.14
C PRO A 218 -12.27 -6.46 2.90
N PRO A 219 -13.38 -6.12 2.22
CA PRO A 219 -14.55 -5.70 2.98
C PRO A 219 -14.86 -6.80 3.99
N ASN A 220 -15.08 -6.40 5.23
CA ASN A 220 -15.56 -7.25 6.29
C ASN A 220 -16.75 -8.03 5.71
N ALA A 221 -16.76 -9.35 5.89
CA ALA A 221 -17.93 -10.14 5.54
C ALA A 221 -19.12 -9.45 6.20
N GLY A 222 -20.00 -8.86 5.39
CA GLY A 222 -21.16 -8.15 5.92
C GLY A 222 -21.93 -9.10 6.85
N PRO A 223 -22.77 -8.59 7.77
CA PRO A 223 -23.83 -9.46 8.27
C PRO A 223 -24.51 -10.01 7.02
N GLY A 224 -24.47 -11.33 6.83
CA GLY A 224 -25.12 -11.96 5.69
C GLY A 224 -26.52 -11.34 5.59
N ARG A 225 -26.90 -10.91 4.39
CA ARG A 225 -28.21 -10.33 4.15
C ARG A 225 -29.24 -11.44 4.32
N ASN A 226 -29.55 -11.78 5.57
CA ASN A 226 -30.72 -12.54 5.94
C ASN A 226 -31.89 -11.63 5.61
N THR A 227 -32.49 -11.87 4.45
CA THR A 227 -33.89 -11.50 4.22
C THR A 227 -34.71 -12.35 5.19
N GLY A 228 -34.98 -11.80 6.35
CA GLY A 228 -35.75 -12.43 7.41
C GLY A 228 -35.93 -11.41 8.52
N ASP A 229 -37.13 -10.85 8.57
CA ASP A 229 -37.57 -9.78 9.45
C ASP A 229 -37.41 -10.10 10.95
N ASP A 230 -37.46 -9.01 11.73
CA ASP A 230 -37.70 -8.93 13.18
C ASP A 230 -36.53 -9.26 14.14
N ALA A 231 -35.92 -8.22 14.72
CA ALA A 231 -36.13 -7.88 16.15
C ALA A 231 -35.09 -6.86 16.68
N LYS A 232 -35.63 -5.73 17.15
CA LYS A 232 -35.29 -4.94 18.37
C LYS A 232 -33.82 -4.87 18.82
N SER A 233 -33.28 -3.66 18.71
CA SER A 233 -32.14 -3.14 19.46
C SER A 233 -32.45 -3.06 20.97
N GLU A 234 -31.68 -3.78 21.79
CA GLU A 234 -31.47 -3.44 23.20
C GLU A 234 -30.01 -3.03 23.41
N GLU A 235 -29.82 -1.77 23.81
CA GLU A 235 -28.58 -1.23 24.33
C GLU A 235 -28.22 -1.90 25.66
N LYS A 236 -26.99 -2.40 25.80
CA LYS A 236 -26.36 -2.56 27.11
C LYS A 236 -24.91 -2.10 27.10
N HIS A 237 -24.74 -0.90 27.64
CA HIS A 237 -23.60 -0.53 28.48
C HIS A 237 -23.14 -1.68 29.38
N ILE A 238 -21.83 -1.92 29.48
CA ILE A 238 -21.16 -2.20 30.76
C ILE A 238 -19.73 -1.67 30.70
N SER A 239 -19.42 -0.91 31.74
CA SER A 239 -18.19 -0.25 32.12
C SER A 239 -17.10 -1.20 32.61
N ALA A 240 -15.87 -0.68 32.54
CA ALA A 240 -14.65 -1.21 33.14
C ALA A 240 -14.76 -1.47 34.65
N GLU A 241 -14.05 -2.48 35.14
CA GLU A 241 -13.37 -2.42 36.44
C GLU A 241 -12.20 -3.40 36.53
N LYS A 242 -11.30 -3.06 37.46
CA LYS A 242 -9.87 -3.33 37.48
C LYS A 242 -9.50 -4.03 38.79
N LYS A 243 -8.45 -4.87 38.73
CA LYS A 243 -7.57 -5.37 39.81
C LYS A 243 -8.15 -6.36 40.82
N THR A 244 -7.42 -7.46 41.03
CA THR A 244 -6.61 -7.64 42.25
C THR A 244 -5.58 -8.78 42.10
N VAL A 245 -4.55 -8.67 42.92
CA VAL A 245 -3.26 -9.39 42.95
C VAL A 245 -3.34 -10.59 43.89
N GLY A 246 -2.55 -11.66 43.63
CA GLY A 246 -2.12 -12.55 44.72
C GLY A 246 -1.54 -13.93 44.33
N GLY A 247 -0.20 -14.06 44.36
CA GLY A 247 0.51 -15.08 45.16
C GLY A 247 0.74 -16.52 44.65
N ASN A 248 2.01 -16.79 44.29
CA ASN A 248 2.78 -18.06 44.16
C ASN A 248 2.32 -19.35 44.88
N LYS A 249 2.43 -20.52 44.21
CA LYS A 249 3.51 -21.55 44.42
C LYS A 249 3.28 -22.89 43.64
N SER A 250 4.36 -23.32 42.96
CA SER A 250 4.90 -24.67 42.69
C SER A 250 4.05 -25.94 42.51
N MET A 251 4.31 -26.60 41.36
CA MET A 251 4.54 -28.05 41.09
C MET A 251 3.44 -29.08 41.39
N SER A 252 2.95 -29.77 40.34
CA SER A 252 3.27 -31.19 40.04
C SER A 252 2.45 -31.78 38.87
N SER A 253 3.17 -32.54 38.04
CA SER A 253 2.84 -33.77 37.27
C SER A 253 1.51 -33.97 36.51
N ASP A 254 1.68 -34.19 35.20
CA ASP A 254 1.20 -35.32 34.39
C ASP A 254 -0.30 -35.58 34.23
N ASN A 255 -0.84 -35.18 33.07
CA ASN A 255 -1.25 -36.12 31.99
C ASN A 255 -2.04 -35.37 30.90
N ALA A 256 -1.45 -35.25 29.70
CA ALA A 256 -2.12 -34.85 28.48
C ALA A 256 -2.17 -36.04 27.51
N PRO A 257 -3.31 -36.38 26.90
CA PRO A 257 -3.34 -37.37 25.83
C PRO A 257 -2.76 -36.77 24.53
N LEU A 258 -1.69 -37.43 24.08
CA LEU A 258 -0.99 -37.43 22.80
C LEU A 258 -1.68 -36.64 21.67
N ALA A 259 -1.07 -35.50 21.33
CA ALA A 259 -1.26 -34.81 20.06
C ALA A 259 -0.50 -35.56 18.96
N GLU A 260 -1.19 -35.84 17.85
CA GLU A 260 -0.55 -36.27 16.61
C GLU A 260 0.37 -35.16 16.11
N ALA A 261 1.65 -35.52 15.89
CA ALA A 261 2.67 -34.61 15.42
C ALA A 261 2.37 -34.19 13.97
N ASN A 262 1.98 -32.94 13.77
CA ASN A 262 1.99 -32.29 12.46
C ASN A 262 3.45 -32.12 12.01
N GLU A 263 3.95 -33.06 11.19
CA GLU A 263 5.11 -32.87 10.31
C GLU A 263 4.77 -31.90 9.16
N GLU A 264 4.32 -30.69 9.48
CA GLU A 264 4.14 -29.62 8.49
C GLU A 264 5.42 -28.77 8.49
N SER A 265 6.48 -29.44 8.04
CA SER A 265 7.88 -28.99 8.03
C SER A 265 8.14 -27.94 6.96
N ASP A 266 8.80 -26.85 7.34
CA ASP A 266 9.96 -26.13 6.74
C ASP A 266 10.10 -26.00 5.19
N VAL A 267 9.08 -26.36 4.43
CA VAL A 267 9.07 -26.30 2.97
C VAL A 267 8.64 -24.89 2.58
N PRO A 268 9.50 -24.09 1.91
CA PRO A 268 9.20 -22.70 1.62
C PRO A 268 7.98 -22.58 0.70
N ALA A 269 7.22 -21.50 0.89
CA ALA A 269 6.00 -21.24 0.12
C ALA A 269 6.24 -21.15 -1.39
N THR A 270 7.47 -20.85 -1.80
CA THR A 270 7.94 -20.88 -3.19
C THR A 270 9.34 -21.51 -3.25
N PRO A 271 9.64 -22.29 -4.31
CA PRO A 271 10.99 -22.78 -4.58
C PRO A 271 12.00 -21.65 -4.88
N CYS A 272 11.52 -20.47 -5.26
CA CYS A 272 12.39 -19.33 -5.52
C CYS A 272 12.62 -18.52 -4.23
N ILE A 273 13.73 -18.76 -3.56
CA ILE A 273 14.07 -18.13 -2.27
C ILE A 273 14.76 -16.75 -2.41
N ARG A 274 15.02 -16.26 -3.63
CA ARG A 274 15.77 -15.01 -3.93
C ARG A 274 15.32 -14.37 -5.25
N ILE A 275 15.93 -13.22 -5.59
CA ILE A 275 15.82 -12.52 -6.88
C ILE A 275 16.13 -13.49 -8.03
N CYS A 276 15.23 -13.58 -9.02
CA CYS A 276 15.42 -14.41 -10.20
C CYS A 276 16.64 -13.95 -10.99
N ARG A 277 17.47 -14.88 -11.43
CA ARG A 277 18.63 -14.62 -12.28
C ARG A 277 18.51 -15.44 -13.55
N TYR A 278 18.88 -14.83 -14.67
CA TYR A 278 18.79 -15.45 -15.99
C TYR A 278 20.14 -15.38 -16.68
N ASN A 279 20.46 -16.44 -17.42
CA ASN A 279 21.65 -16.52 -18.23
C ASN A 279 21.24 -16.97 -19.64
N ALA A 280 21.58 -16.17 -20.66
CA ALA A 280 21.25 -16.48 -22.05
C ALA A 280 21.81 -17.85 -22.51
N SER A 281 22.90 -18.35 -21.91
CA SER A 281 23.47 -19.66 -22.23
C SER A 281 22.72 -20.84 -21.59
N PHE A 282 21.75 -20.59 -20.72
CA PHE A 282 20.96 -21.60 -20.02
C PHE A 282 19.49 -21.50 -20.45
N HIS A 283 18.97 -22.51 -21.15
CA HIS A 283 17.62 -22.51 -21.76
C HIS A 283 17.24 -21.18 -22.42
N ASN A 284 18.15 -20.61 -23.22
CA ASN A 284 17.96 -19.34 -23.94
C ASN A 284 17.56 -18.15 -23.04
N GLY A 285 17.91 -18.17 -21.76
CA GLY A 285 17.55 -17.13 -20.79
C GLY A 285 16.10 -17.16 -20.34
N GLN A 286 15.34 -18.21 -20.66
CA GLN A 286 13.92 -18.33 -20.31
C GLN A 286 13.69 -18.97 -18.93
N VAL A 287 14.73 -19.62 -18.39
CA VAL A 287 14.68 -20.34 -17.12
C VAL A 287 15.56 -19.63 -16.11
N CYS A 288 15.02 -19.41 -14.91
CA CYS A 288 15.77 -18.89 -13.79
C CYS A 288 16.87 -19.90 -13.40
N ILE A 289 18.13 -19.50 -13.45
CA ILE A 289 19.25 -20.37 -13.05
C ILE A 289 19.23 -20.71 -11.55
N GLY A 290 18.45 -19.97 -10.76
CA GLY A 290 18.37 -20.11 -9.31
C GLY A 290 17.35 -21.13 -8.83
N CYS A 291 16.17 -21.18 -9.45
CA CYS A 291 15.10 -22.12 -9.08
C CYS A 291 14.75 -23.11 -10.20
N TYR A 292 15.40 -23.01 -11.36
CA TYR A 292 15.22 -23.86 -12.53
C TYR A 292 13.80 -23.84 -13.11
N ARG A 293 13.10 -22.73 -12.91
CA ARG A 293 11.73 -22.52 -13.35
C ARG A 293 11.62 -21.37 -14.35
N GLU A 294 10.64 -21.46 -15.23
CA GLU A 294 10.29 -20.41 -16.19
C GLU A 294 9.56 -19.25 -15.51
N ALA A 295 9.59 -18.07 -16.13
CA ALA A 295 8.91 -16.88 -15.62
C ALA A 295 7.41 -17.13 -15.39
N TYR A 296 6.74 -17.80 -16.32
CA TYR A 296 5.32 -18.16 -16.18
C TYR A 296 5.08 -19.05 -14.96
N GLU A 297 5.91 -20.09 -14.79
CA GLU A 297 5.82 -20.99 -13.65
C GLU A 297 5.96 -20.19 -12.34
N ILE A 298 6.97 -19.33 -12.25
CA ILE A 298 7.26 -18.50 -11.07
C ILE A 298 6.08 -17.57 -10.74
N GLN A 299 5.54 -16.87 -11.73
CA GLN A 299 4.43 -15.92 -11.57
C GLN A 299 3.12 -16.60 -11.18
N SER A 300 2.82 -17.75 -11.79
CA SER A 300 1.56 -18.48 -11.55
C SER A 300 1.64 -19.46 -10.37
N TRP A 301 2.79 -19.56 -9.69
CA TRP A 301 3.00 -20.54 -8.63
C TRP A 301 1.93 -20.50 -7.54
N GLN A 302 1.49 -19.31 -7.12
CA GLN A 302 0.47 -19.19 -6.07
C GLN A 302 -0.91 -19.69 -6.52
N SER A 303 -1.24 -19.55 -7.79
CA SER A 303 -2.52 -19.99 -8.36
C SER A 303 -2.51 -21.44 -8.87
N MET A 304 -1.33 -22.07 -8.99
CA MET A 304 -1.21 -23.47 -9.37
C MET A 304 -1.80 -24.42 -8.31
N THR A 305 -2.49 -25.44 -8.79
CA THR A 305 -2.91 -26.62 -8.03
C THR A 305 -1.69 -27.39 -7.50
N ALA A 306 -1.90 -28.25 -6.51
CA ALA A 306 -0.83 -29.10 -5.98
C ALA A 306 -0.21 -30.02 -7.05
N LEU A 307 -1.00 -30.45 -8.04
CA LEU A 307 -0.52 -31.26 -9.17
C LEU A 307 0.34 -30.42 -10.13
N GLU A 308 -0.10 -29.21 -10.50
CA GLU A 308 0.69 -28.33 -11.36
C GLU A 308 2.01 -27.94 -10.70
N LYS A 309 2.00 -27.70 -9.38
CA LYS A 309 3.22 -27.44 -8.59
C LYS A 309 4.17 -28.63 -8.60
N SER A 310 3.67 -29.86 -8.44
CA SER A 310 4.53 -31.05 -8.48
C SER A 310 5.10 -31.30 -9.87
N MET A 311 4.31 -31.11 -10.93
CA MET A 311 4.81 -31.21 -12.32
C MET A 311 5.88 -30.17 -12.62
N THR A 312 5.63 -28.90 -12.26
CA THR A 312 6.59 -27.80 -12.43
C THR A 312 7.91 -28.09 -11.71
N LEU A 313 7.85 -28.67 -10.50
CA LEU A 313 9.04 -29.03 -9.74
C LEU A 313 9.78 -30.22 -10.33
N LEU A 314 9.08 -31.14 -10.98
CA LEU A 314 9.71 -32.23 -11.71
C LEU A 314 10.52 -31.70 -12.90
N ASP A 315 9.93 -30.78 -13.68
CA ASP A 315 10.62 -30.11 -14.78
C ASP A 315 11.84 -29.31 -14.28
N ALA A 316 11.71 -28.65 -13.12
CA ALA A 316 12.82 -27.94 -12.49
C ALA A 316 13.96 -28.87 -12.05
N ILE A 317 13.65 -30.08 -11.58
CA ILE A 317 14.66 -31.11 -11.25
C ILE A 317 15.41 -31.53 -12.50
N ASP A 318 14.71 -31.79 -13.60
CA ASP A 318 15.31 -32.18 -14.88
C ASP A 318 16.25 -31.08 -15.41
N ARG A 319 15.79 -29.82 -15.44
CA ARG A 319 16.62 -28.67 -15.85
C ARG A 319 17.82 -28.44 -14.90
N CYS A 320 17.70 -28.82 -13.63
CA CYS A 320 18.79 -28.75 -12.67
C CYS A 320 19.91 -29.75 -13.01
N GLU A 321 19.60 -30.90 -13.61
CA GLU A 321 20.59 -31.88 -14.06
C GLU A 321 21.44 -31.38 -15.24
N ASP A 322 20.87 -30.51 -16.08
CA ASP A 322 21.55 -29.93 -17.24
C ASP A 322 22.54 -28.81 -16.89
N ASN A 323 22.47 -28.26 -15.67
CA ASN A 323 23.31 -27.12 -15.26
C ASN A 323 24.55 -27.56 -14.46
N ASN A 324 25.73 -27.48 -15.09
CA ASN A 324 27.02 -27.75 -14.42
C ASN A 324 27.52 -26.60 -13.51
N ASN A 325 26.89 -25.42 -13.54
CA ASN A 325 27.32 -24.24 -12.78
C ASN A 325 26.26 -23.81 -11.77
N THR A 326 26.39 -24.28 -10.53
CA THR A 326 25.64 -23.78 -9.38
C THR A 326 26.27 -22.49 -8.84
N PHE A 327 25.50 -21.42 -8.74
CA PHE A 327 25.92 -20.18 -8.09
C PHE A 327 25.44 -20.12 -6.63
N ASP A 328 26.09 -19.29 -5.81
CA ASP A 328 25.72 -19.10 -4.41
C ASP A 328 24.28 -18.55 -4.27
N GLY A 329 23.39 -19.37 -3.70
CA GLY A 329 21.97 -19.06 -3.54
C GLY A 329 21.01 -19.71 -4.53
N ALA A 330 21.50 -20.56 -5.44
CA ALA A 330 20.61 -21.45 -6.19
C ALA A 330 20.01 -22.51 -5.26
N ILE A 331 18.75 -22.88 -5.50
CA ILE A 331 18.11 -23.99 -4.79
C ILE A 331 18.88 -25.28 -5.06
N SER A 332 19.07 -26.09 -4.01
CA SER A 332 19.72 -27.39 -4.20
C SER A 332 18.77 -28.39 -4.85
N LYS A 333 19.32 -29.36 -5.58
CA LYS A 333 18.53 -30.46 -6.14
C LYS A 333 17.77 -31.24 -5.07
N ASP A 334 18.41 -31.47 -3.92
CA ASP A 334 17.79 -32.16 -2.79
C ASP A 334 16.58 -31.37 -2.26
N GLU A 335 16.68 -30.05 -2.19
CA GLU A 335 15.57 -29.19 -1.80
C GLU A 335 14.45 -29.22 -2.83
N LEU A 336 14.73 -29.14 -4.14
CA LEU A 336 13.71 -29.32 -5.18
C LEU A 336 12.99 -30.68 -5.05
N ILE A 337 13.72 -31.75 -4.80
CA ILE A 337 13.16 -33.10 -4.58
C ILE A 337 12.27 -33.13 -3.33
N GLN A 338 12.67 -32.45 -2.25
CA GLN A 338 11.85 -32.34 -1.04
C GLN A 338 10.55 -31.59 -1.31
N GLN A 339 10.61 -30.46 -2.02
CA GLN A 339 9.42 -29.70 -2.41
C GLN A 339 8.52 -30.53 -3.34
N TYR A 340 9.09 -31.23 -4.33
CA TYR A 340 8.36 -32.09 -5.25
C TYR A 340 7.55 -33.14 -4.48
N LYS A 341 8.21 -33.87 -3.57
CA LYS A 341 7.57 -34.89 -2.73
C LYS A 341 6.48 -34.31 -1.83
N HIS A 342 6.62 -33.07 -1.37
CA HIS A 342 5.59 -32.40 -0.58
C HIS A 342 4.34 -32.15 -1.43
N TRP A 343 4.48 -31.47 -2.58
CA TRP A 343 3.36 -31.12 -3.46
C TRP A 343 2.72 -32.35 -4.12
N GLU A 344 3.50 -33.39 -4.46
CA GLU A 344 2.97 -34.66 -4.95
C GLU A 344 2.12 -35.38 -3.90
N ARG A 345 2.56 -35.40 -2.63
CA ARG A 345 1.75 -35.97 -1.54
C ARG A 345 0.44 -35.19 -1.37
N LEU A 346 0.49 -33.87 -1.49
CA LEU A 346 -0.69 -33.02 -1.36
C LEU A 346 -1.66 -33.22 -2.54
N SER A 347 -1.16 -33.34 -3.77
CA SER A 347 -1.99 -33.55 -4.96
C SER A 347 -2.81 -34.84 -4.86
N ARG A 348 -2.22 -35.91 -4.32
CA ARG A 348 -2.90 -37.20 -4.08
C ARG A 348 -3.98 -37.14 -3.00
N ARG A 349 -3.98 -36.11 -2.13
CA ARG A 349 -5.01 -35.88 -1.10
C ARG A 349 -6.16 -35.02 -1.60
N THR A 350 -5.92 -34.19 -2.62
CA THR A 350 -6.90 -33.26 -3.20
C THR A 350 -7.57 -33.79 -4.48
N SER A 351 -7.14 -34.96 -4.96
CA SER A 351 -7.73 -35.70 -6.09
C SER A 351 -8.79 -36.67 -5.56
#